data_AF-A0AAE0QZK4-F1
#
_entry.id   AF-A0AAE0QZK4-F1
#
_cell.length_a   1.000
_cell.length_b   1.000
_cell.length_c   1.000
_cell.angle_alpha   90.00
_cell.angle_beta   90.00
_cell.angle_gamma   90.00
#
_symmetry.space_group_name_H-M   'P 1'
#
loop_
_entity.id
_entity.type
_entity.pdbx_description
1 polymer ?
#
loop_
_entity_poly.entity_id
_entity_poly.type
_entity_poly.pdbx_seq_one_letter_code
_entity_poly.pdbx_strand_id
1 'polypeptide(L)'
;MDTKMLDISGLPMFYRGLFKIWNVFKKQNKGCRSVHWLLEEPLVYGERLDISGVTVPALSRTLVSSGIVTLRELVNVAGSDLSRAEDLAARMGLRSQRVVNQLLHRWRSALTSEERVQLMDYQHTETGPAEDESFPWLNIAPDLDGCAGPPLECRSEGEMDFGAD
;
A
#
# COMPACT_ATOMS: atom_id res chain seq x y z
N MET A 1 -0.05 -7.00 2.24
CA MET A 1 0.47 -6.54 3.54
C MET A 1 1.36 -7.62 4.11
N ASP A 2 2.65 -7.34 4.33
CA ASP A 2 3.56 -8.26 5.01
C ASP A 2 3.45 -8.07 6.53
N THR A 3 2.86 -9.05 7.20
CA THR A 3 2.65 -9.01 8.66
C THR A 3 3.87 -9.50 9.44
N LYS A 4 4.90 -10.06 8.77
CA LYS A 4 6.13 -10.54 9.42
C LYS A 4 6.91 -9.41 10.08
N MET A 5 6.74 -8.19 9.58
CA MET A 5 7.42 -7.00 10.09
C MET A 5 6.64 -6.26 11.19
N LEU A 6 5.42 -6.70 11.52
CA LEU A 6 4.58 -6.08 12.54
C LEU A 6 4.92 -6.64 13.93
N ASP A 7 5.15 -5.74 14.88
CA ASP A 7 5.18 -6.14 16.29
C ASP A 7 3.75 -6.37 16.81
N ILE A 8 3.35 -7.63 16.90
CA ILE A 8 2.04 -8.05 17.40
C ILE A 8 2.04 -8.41 18.89
N SER A 9 3.15 -8.19 19.60
CA SER A 9 3.32 -8.58 21.00
C SER A 9 2.43 -7.81 21.98
N GLY A 10 1.88 -6.66 21.57
CA GLY A 10 0.92 -5.86 22.34
C GLY A 10 -0.55 -6.21 22.10
N LEU A 11 -0.87 -7.02 21.10
CA LEU A 11 -2.26 -7.29 20.70
C LEU A 11 -2.88 -8.45 21.51
N PRO A 12 -4.22 -8.48 21.68
CA PRO A 12 -4.91 -9.66 22.20
C PRO A 12 -4.66 -10.93 21.37
N MET A 13 -4.71 -12.10 22.01
CA MET A 13 -4.41 -13.40 21.37
C MET A 13 -5.26 -13.67 20.11
N PHE A 14 -6.52 -13.23 20.13
CA PHE A 14 -7.41 -13.32 18.97
C PHE A 14 -6.82 -12.63 17.72
N TYR A 15 -6.44 -11.36 17.85
CA TYR A 15 -5.87 -10.60 16.73
C TYR A 15 -4.51 -11.14 16.29
N ARG A 16 -3.69 -11.64 17.21
CA ARG A 16 -2.44 -12.33 16.85
C ARG A 16 -2.71 -13.55 15.97
N GLY A 17 -3.77 -14.31 16.27
CA GLY A 17 -4.21 -15.43 15.44
C GLY A 17 -4.60 -14.99 14.03
N LEU A 18 -5.41 -13.93 13.92
CA LEU A 18 -5.82 -13.37 12.64
C LEU A 18 -4.62 -12.90 11.79
N PHE A 19 -3.68 -12.15 12.36
CA PHE A 19 -2.49 -11.69 11.63
C PHE A 19 -1.60 -12.86 11.18
N LYS A 20 -1.47 -13.91 12.00
CA LYS A 20 -0.75 -15.14 11.61
C LYS A 20 -1.40 -15.83 10.41
N ILE A 21 -2.72 -16.00 10.44
CA ILE A 21 -3.47 -16.61 9.33
C ILE A 21 -3.38 -15.74 8.09
N TRP A 22 -3.56 -14.43 8.25
CA TRP A 22 -3.44 -13.46 7.17
C TRP A 22 -2.10 -13.65 6.44
N ASN A 23 -1.00 -13.87 7.16
CA ASN A 23 0.32 -14.07 6.57
C ASN A 23 0.45 -15.28 5.62
N VAL A 24 -0.45 -16.25 5.70
CA VAL A 24 -0.45 -17.46 4.86
C VAL A 24 -1.13 -17.20 3.51
N PHE A 25 -1.73 -16.04 3.29
CA PHE A 25 -2.36 -15.70 2.02
C PHE A 25 -1.51 -14.71 1.22
N LYS A 26 -1.42 -14.92 -0.09
CA LYS A 26 -1.10 -13.88 -1.06
C LYS A 26 -2.34 -13.01 -1.24
N LYS A 27 -2.16 -11.69 -1.19
CA LYS A 27 -3.21 -10.75 -1.55
C LYS A 27 -2.77 -10.06 -2.83
N GLN A 28 -3.75 -9.69 -3.64
CA GLN A 28 -3.51 -8.92 -4.84
C GLN A 28 -4.63 -7.90 -5.00
N ASN A 29 -4.25 -6.64 -4.84
CA ASN A 29 -5.09 -5.52 -5.25
C ASN A 29 -4.91 -5.33 -6.78
N LYS A 30 -5.97 -5.58 -7.58
CA LYS A 30 -5.93 -5.39 -9.05
C LYS A 30 -5.98 -3.92 -9.49
N GLY A 31 -5.88 -2.99 -8.56
CA GLY A 31 -5.87 -1.55 -8.81
C GLY A 31 -7.15 -0.90 -8.31
N CYS A 32 -7.01 0.35 -7.88
CA CYS A 32 -8.12 1.15 -7.39
C CYS A 32 -8.74 1.90 -8.57
N ARG A 33 -10.01 1.62 -8.91
CA ARG A 33 -10.75 2.44 -9.89
C ARG A 33 -11.13 3.81 -9.33
N SER A 34 -11.15 3.92 -8.01
CA SER A 34 -11.56 5.10 -7.29
C SER A 34 -10.35 5.84 -6.73
N VAL A 35 -10.45 7.17 -6.74
CA VAL A 35 -9.44 8.06 -6.20
C VAL A 35 -9.39 7.95 -4.67
N HIS A 36 -10.52 7.71 -4.00
CA HIS A 36 -10.55 7.50 -2.56
C HIS A 36 -9.60 6.37 -2.15
N TRP A 37 -9.80 5.18 -2.72
CA TRP A 37 -9.03 3.98 -2.37
C TRP A 37 -7.59 4.06 -2.86
N LEU A 38 -7.32 4.82 -3.92
CA LEU A 38 -5.96 5.14 -4.32
C LEU A 38 -5.24 6.00 -3.28
N LEU A 39 -5.91 7.04 -2.76
CA LEU A 39 -5.36 7.94 -1.74
C LEU A 39 -5.15 7.24 -0.38
N GLU A 40 -5.99 6.27 -0.04
CA GLU A 40 -5.83 5.44 1.18
C GLU A 40 -4.78 4.33 1.03
N GLU A 41 -4.12 4.18 -0.13
CA GLU A 41 -3.12 3.13 -0.33
C GLU A 41 -1.91 3.35 0.63
N PRO A 42 -1.55 2.33 1.43
CA PRO A 42 -0.49 2.45 2.42
C PRO A 42 0.92 2.45 1.81
N LEU A 43 1.77 3.36 2.30
CA LEU A 43 3.18 3.51 1.89
C LEU A 43 4.16 2.67 2.73
N VAL A 44 3.70 2.16 3.87
CA VAL A 44 4.48 1.34 4.79
C VAL A 44 3.68 0.08 5.12
N TYR A 45 4.30 -1.09 4.91
CA TYR A 45 3.69 -2.41 5.05
C TYR A 45 2.51 -2.68 4.09
N GLY A 46 2.36 -1.85 3.05
CA GLY A 46 1.40 -2.04 1.97
C GLY A 46 1.76 -3.16 0.99
N GLU A 47 1.06 -3.25 -0.14
CA GLU A 47 1.43 -4.16 -1.22
C GLU A 47 2.02 -3.45 -2.43
N ARG A 48 1.44 -2.32 -2.83
CA ARG A 48 1.83 -1.66 -4.08
C ARG A 48 2.84 -0.55 -3.87
N LEU A 49 2.61 0.31 -2.88
CA LEU A 49 3.43 1.50 -2.61
C LEU A 49 4.41 1.34 -1.45
N ASP A 50 4.54 0.12 -0.93
CA ASP A 50 5.35 -0.16 0.23
C ASP A 50 6.85 0.04 -0.03
N ILE A 51 7.49 0.84 0.81
CA ILE A 51 8.94 1.01 0.81
C ILE A 51 9.64 0.27 1.94
N SER A 52 8.91 -0.46 2.79
CA SER A 52 9.47 -1.18 3.93
C SER A 52 10.44 -2.31 3.52
N GLY A 53 10.28 -2.86 2.32
CA GLY A 53 11.21 -3.80 1.70
C GLY A 53 12.48 -3.17 1.10
N VAL A 54 12.56 -1.83 1.01
CA VAL A 54 13.79 -1.14 0.62
C VAL A 54 14.77 -1.22 1.79
N THR A 55 16.05 -1.42 1.50
CA THR A 55 17.18 -1.71 2.40
C THR A 55 17.47 -0.69 3.52
N VAL A 56 16.53 0.20 3.85
CA VAL A 56 16.69 1.24 4.87
C VAL A 56 15.46 1.27 5.80
N PRO A 57 15.39 0.41 6.84
CA PRO A 57 14.35 0.43 7.87
C PRO A 57 14.21 1.78 8.61
N ALA A 58 15.21 2.66 8.51
CA ALA A 58 15.12 4.01 9.04
C ALA A 58 14.07 4.86 8.30
N LEU A 59 13.88 4.64 6.99
CA LEU A 59 12.95 5.44 6.18
C LEU A 59 11.48 5.16 6.51
N SER A 60 11.12 3.89 6.74
CA SER A 60 9.76 3.53 7.17
C SER A 60 9.43 4.15 8.53
N ARG A 61 10.38 4.14 9.49
CA ARG A 61 10.21 4.83 10.78
C ARG A 61 10.05 6.33 10.61
N THR A 62 10.83 6.96 9.73
CA THR A 62 10.72 8.38 9.44
C THR A 62 9.35 8.74 8.85
N LEU A 63 8.83 7.95 7.91
CA LEU A 63 7.49 8.12 7.35
C LEU A 63 6.41 8.03 8.43
N VAL A 64 6.45 6.98 9.24
CA VAL A 64 5.51 6.81 10.36
C VAL A 64 5.59 7.98 11.34
N SER A 65 6.80 8.41 11.72
CA SER A 65 6.99 9.53 12.65
C SER A 65 6.58 10.89 12.08
N SER A 66 6.61 11.06 10.76
CA SER A 66 6.19 12.29 10.08
C SER A 66 4.69 12.29 9.72
N GLY A 67 4.02 11.17 9.97
CA GLY A 67 2.60 10.96 9.68
C GLY A 67 2.29 10.70 8.20
N ILE A 68 3.29 10.39 7.38
CA ILE A 68 3.11 10.13 5.94
C ILE A 68 3.00 8.62 5.74
N VAL A 69 1.80 8.09 5.97
CA VAL A 69 1.55 6.64 5.97
C VAL A 69 0.69 6.18 4.80
N THR A 70 -0.10 7.07 4.20
CA THR A 70 -0.91 6.84 3.00
C THR A 70 -0.45 7.73 1.84
N LEU A 71 -0.90 7.40 0.63
CA LEU A 71 -0.69 8.23 -0.56
C LEU A 71 -1.31 9.63 -0.39
N ARG A 72 -2.42 9.77 0.36
CA ARG A 72 -3.06 11.06 0.65
C ARG A 72 -2.11 12.02 1.34
N GLU A 73 -1.49 11.60 2.44
CA GLU A 73 -0.56 12.47 3.16
C GLU A 73 0.66 12.79 2.31
N LEU A 74 1.13 11.82 1.51
CA LEU A 74 2.23 12.06 0.59
C LEU A 74 1.88 13.11 -0.46
N VAL A 75 0.72 13.03 -1.10
CA VAL A 75 0.24 14.00 -2.09
C VAL A 75 0.05 15.38 -1.48
N ASN A 76 -0.48 15.46 -0.26
CA ASN A 76 -0.64 16.73 0.46
C ASN A 76 0.68 17.46 0.68
N VAL A 77 1.79 16.73 0.83
CA VAL A 77 3.13 17.30 1.05
C VAL A 77 3.90 17.47 -0.26
N ALA A 78 3.95 16.43 -1.10
CA ALA A 78 4.78 16.34 -2.29
C ALA A 78 4.09 16.86 -3.57
N GLY A 79 2.80 17.19 -3.51
CA GLY A 79 1.97 17.51 -4.68
C GLY A 79 1.41 16.26 -5.35
N SER A 80 0.34 16.44 -6.15
CA SER A 80 -0.30 15.39 -6.95
C SER A 80 0.64 14.73 -7.94
N ASP A 81 1.61 15.51 -8.45
CA ASP A 81 2.63 15.04 -9.35
C ASP A 81 3.81 14.37 -8.64
N LEU A 82 3.89 14.44 -7.30
CA LEU A 82 5.02 13.90 -6.51
C LEU A 82 6.37 14.53 -6.88
N SER A 83 6.41 15.84 -7.18
CA SER A 83 7.64 16.55 -7.55
C SER A 83 8.28 17.37 -6.44
N ARG A 84 7.53 17.71 -5.37
CA ARG A 84 7.98 18.62 -4.31
C ARG A 84 8.88 17.91 -3.29
N ALA A 85 10.05 17.49 -3.74
CA ALA A 85 11.04 16.78 -2.93
C ALA A 85 11.55 17.59 -1.74
N GLU A 86 11.59 18.92 -1.85
CA GLU A 86 12.08 19.80 -0.79
C GLU A 86 11.12 19.82 0.41
N ASP A 87 9.82 19.94 0.13
CA ASP A 87 8.77 19.95 1.15
C ASP A 87 8.68 18.61 1.87
N LEU A 88 8.78 17.52 1.10
CA LEU A 88 8.82 16.18 1.67
C LEU A 88 10.09 15.95 2.51
N ALA A 89 11.25 16.42 2.05
CA ALA A 89 12.49 16.34 2.81
C ALA A 89 12.40 17.12 4.13
N ALA A 90 11.85 18.33 4.10
CA ALA A 90 11.62 19.15 5.29
C ALA A 90 10.66 18.45 6.27
N ARG A 91 9.55 17.89 5.77
CA ARG A 91 8.56 17.18 6.60
C ARG A 91 9.12 15.91 7.24
N MET A 92 9.99 15.20 6.53
CA MET A 92 10.65 13.99 7.01
C MET A 92 11.93 14.27 7.83
N GLY A 93 12.38 15.53 7.92
CA GLY A 93 13.64 15.89 8.57
C GLY A 93 14.88 15.32 7.87
N LEU A 94 14.79 15.02 6.57
CA LEU A 94 15.87 14.45 5.78
C LEU A 94 16.75 15.55 5.18
N ARG A 95 18.06 15.44 5.39
CA ARG A 95 19.04 16.37 4.80
C ARG A 95 19.32 16.10 3.32
N SER A 96 19.07 14.88 2.86
CA SER A 96 19.41 14.46 1.50
C SER A 96 18.18 14.48 0.59
N GLN A 97 18.08 15.53 -0.24
CA GLN A 97 17.07 15.58 -1.31
C GLN A 97 17.21 14.42 -2.31
N ARG A 98 18.42 13.85 -2.48
CA ARG A 98 18.64 12.71 -3.37
C ARG A 98 17.84 11.48 -2.95
N VAL A 99 17.82 11.18 -1.65
CA VAL A 99 17.06 10.04 -1.10
C VAL A 99 15.57 10.26 -1.32
N VAL A 100 15.09 11.47 -1.08
CA VAL A 100 13.68 11.82 -1.26
C VAL A 100 13.26 11.75 -2.72
N ASN A 101 14.08 12.26 -3.64
CA ASN A 101 13.83 12.14 -5.07
C ASN A 101 13.77 10.68 -5.53
N GLN A 102 14.62 9.80 -4.97
CA GLN A 102 14.58 8.39 -5.29
C GLN A 102 13.29 7.72 -4.79
N LEU A 103 12.80 8.10 -3.61
CA LEU A 103 11.52 7.62 -3.09
C LEU A 103 10.34 8.10 -3.94
N LEU A 104 10.28 9.40 -4.25
CA LEU A 104 9.26 9.97 -5.12
C LEU A 104 9.25 9.31 -6.49
N HIS A 105 10.43 9.06 -7.07
CA HIS A 105 10.53 8.33 -8.34
C HIS A 105 9.98 6.90 -8.23
N ARG A 106 10.27 6.17 -7.14
CA ARG A 106 9.72 4.82 -6.91
C ARG A 106 8.20 4.84 -6.81
N TRP A 107 7.62 5.70 -5.97
CA TRP A 107 6.16 5.79 -5.85
C TRP A 107 5.52 6.18 -7.17
N ARG A 108 6.09 7.15 -7.88
CA ARG A 108 5.61 7.55 -9.21
C ARG A 108 5.64 6.36 -10.17
N SER A 109 6.72 5.58 -10.20
CA SER A 109 6.86 4.41 -11.07
C SER A 109 5.90 3.27 -10.74
N ALA A 110 5.43 3.17 -9.49
CA ALA A 110 4.45 2.18 -9.05
C ALA A 110 3.01 2.56 -9.41
N LEU A 111 2.74 3.84 -9.67
CA LEU A 111 1.46 4.36 -10.14
C LEU A 111 1.34 4.23 -11.66
N THR A 112 0.19 3.76 -12.12
CA THR A 112 -0.20 3.72 -13.53
C THR A 112 -0.41 5.13 -14.11
N SER A 113 -0.45 5.25 -15.44
CA SER A 113 -0.72 6.54 -16.09
C SER A 113 -2.11 7.10 -15.74
N GLU A 114 -3.11 6.22 -15.63
CA GLU A 114 -4.49 6.59 -15.27
C GLU A 114 -4.57 7.10 -13.83
N GLU A 115 -3.95 6.40 -12.87
CA GLU A 115 -3.88 6.82 -11.47
C GLU A 115 -3.18 8.19 -11.32
N ARG A 116 -2.14 8.46 -12.12
CA ARG A 116 -1.49 9.79 -12.08
C ARG A 116 -2.41 10.90 -12.56
N VAL A 117 -3.21 10.66 -13.61
CA VAL A 117 -4.22 11.63 -14.08
C VAL A 117 -5.26 11.87 -13.00
N GLN A 118 -5.76 10.80 -12.37
CA GLN A 118 -6.71 10.90 -11.26
C GLN A 118 -6.19 11.73 -10.09
N LEU A 119 -4.92 11.60 -9.71
CA LEU A 119 -4.31 12.40 -8.63
C LEU A 119 -4.20 13.89 -9.02
N MET A 120 -3.93 14.19 -10.29
CA MET A 120 -3.91 15.57 -10.79
C MET A 120 -5.31 16.19 -10.76
N ASP A 121 -6.33 15.45 -11.23
CA ASP A 121 -7.72 15.89 -11.24
C ASP A 121 -8.26 16.09 -9.82
N TYR A 122 -7.88 15.23 -8.89
CA TYR A 122 -8.22 15.35 -7.47
C TYR A 122 -7.78 16.68 -6.88
N GLN A 123 -6.57 17.17 -7.21
CA GLN A 123 -6.07 18.42 -6.67
C GLN A 123 -6.90 19.64 -7.10
N HIS A 124 -7.66 19.52 -8.19
CA HIS A 124 -8.52 20.57 -8.73
C HIS A 124 -9.99 20.43 -8.31
N THR A 125 -10.35 19.33 -7.66
CA THR A 125 -11.75 19.07 -7.25
C THR A 125 -11.98 19.66 -5.85
N GLU A 126 -12.89 20.62 -5.73
CA GLU A 126 -13.25 21.24 -4.44
C GLU A 126 -14.00 20.28 -3.50
N THR A 127 -14.57 19.22 -4.08
CA THR A 127 -15.28 18.15 -3.36
C THR A 127 -14.31 16.99 -3.20
N GLY A 128 -14.03 16.57 -1.96
CA GLY A 128 -13.22 15.38 -1.68
C GLY A 128 -13.80 14.12 -2.34
N PRO A 129 -13.05 13.00 -2.37
CA PRO A 129 -13.56 11.79 -2.99
C PRO A 129 -14.79 11.31 -2.19
N ALA A 130 -15.80 10.78 -2.89
CA ALA A 130 -17.03 10.34 -2.23
C ALA A 130 -16.72 9.26 -1.18
N GLU A 131 -17.24 9.43 0.04
CA GLU A 131 -17.01 8.48 1.14
C GLU A 131 -17.78 7.16 0.94
N ASP A 132 -18.83 7.16 0.10
CA ASP A 132 -19.69 6.00 -0.20
C ASP A 132 -19.16 5.13 -1.36
N GLU A 133 -17.84 5.05 -1.54
CA GLU A 133 -17.24 4.22 -2.60
C GLU A 133 -17.03 2.77 -2.13
N SER A 134 -17.57 1.81 -2.89
CA SER A 134 -17.41 0.38 -2.62
C SER A 134 -15.94 -0.02 -2.44
N PHE A 135 -15.69 -0.92 -1.49
CA PHE A 135 -14.36 -1.44 -1.21
C PHE A 135 -13.69 -2.02 -2.47
N PRO A 136 -12.39 -1.76 -2.71
CA PRO A 136 -11.72 -2.18 -3.93
C PRO A 136 -11.62 -3.70 -3.99
N TRP A 137 -11.55 -4.22 -5.21
CA TRP A 137 -11.53 -5.64 -5.43
C TRP A 137 -10.21 -6.26 -4.92
N LEU A 138 -10.31 -7.07 -3.87
CA LEU A 138 -9.18 -7.70 -3.19
C LEU A 138 -9.20 -9.21 -3.44
N ASN A 139 -8.19 -9.70 -4.15
CA ASN A 139 -8.00 -11.14 -4.30
C ASN A 139 -7.20 -11.68 -3.13
N ILE A 140 -7.66 -12.77 -2.54
CA ILE A 140 -6.98 -13.47 -1.46
C ILE A 140 -6.82 -14.93 -1.90
N ALA A 141 -5.58 -15.37 -2.04
CA ALA A 141 -5.23 -16.74 -2.41
C ALA A 141 -4.24 -17.32 -1.40
N PRO A 142 -4.31 -18.62 -1.06
CA PRO A 142 -3.32 -19.22 -0.17
C PRO A 142 -1.92 -19.13 -0.81
N ASP A 143 -0.92 -18.76 -0.01
CA ASP A 143 0.48 -18.86 -0.37
C ASP A 143 0.94 -20.31 -0.21
N LEU A 144 1.07 -21.00 -1.33
CA LEU A 144 1.43 -22.41 -1.38
C LEU A 144 2.90 -22.62 -1.76
N ASP A 145 3.72 -21.56 -1.77
CA ASP A 145 5.12 -21.66 -2.13
C ASP A 145 5.86 -22.61 -1.17
N GLY A 146 6.46 -23.67 -1.71
CA GLY A 146 7.15 -24.70 -0.94
C GLY A 146 6.24 -25.74 -0.28
N CYS A 147 4.91 -25.67 -0.47
CA CYS A 147 3.99 -26.70 -0.04
C CYS A 147 3.91 -27.80 -1.11
N ALA A 148 4.13 -29.07 -0.70
CA ALA A 148 3.95 -30.24 -1.56
C ALA A 148 3.10 -31.28 -0.83
N GLY A 149 2.22 -31.95 -1.55
CA GLY A 149 1.43 -33.05 -1.00
C GLY A 149 0.19 -33.39 -1.82
N PRO A 150 -0.41 -34.56 -1.60
CA PRO A 150 -1.52 -35.09 -2.41
C PRO A 150 -2.71 -34.12 -2.62
N PRO A 151 -3.14 -33.30 -1.62
CA PRO A 151 -4.24 -32.35 -1.81
C PRO A 151 -3.93 -31.19 -2.77
N LEU A 152 -2.65 -30.90 -3.02
CA LEU A 152 -2.19 -29.80 -3.88
C LEU A 152 -1.93 -30.26 -5.32
N GLU A 153 -1.80 -31.57 -5.54
CA GLU A 153 -1.63 -32.20 -6.85
C GLU A 153 -2.96 -32.37 -7.59
N CYS A 154 -4.09 -32.21 -6.90
CA CYS A 154 -5.42 -32.12 -7.50
C CYS A 154 -5.85 -30.65 -7.67
N ARG A 155 -5.36 -29.95 -8.69
CA ARG A 155 -5.99 -28.67 -9.09
C ARG A 155 -5.98 -28.46 -10.61
N SER A 156 -7.01 -28.98 -11.26
CA SER A 156 -7.64 -28.34 -12.41
C SER A 156 -8.91 -27.65 -11.89
N GLU A 157 -8.96 -26.33 -12.04
CA GLU A 157 -10.17 -25.49 -12.04
C GLU A 157 -10.91 -25.30 -10.70
N GLY A 158 -10.87 -24.06 -10.19
CA GLY A 158 -11.61 -23.64 -9.00
C GLY A 158 -11.08 -22.32 -8.44
N GLU A 159 -11.22 -21.27 -9.23
CA GLU A 159 -11.11 -19.87 -8.81
C GLU A 159 -12.33 -19.56 -7.94
N MET A 160 -12.14 -19.24 -6.66
CA MET A 160 -13.24 -18.83 -5.78
C MET A 160 -13.36 -17.31 -5.87
N ASP A 161 -14.37 -16.88 -6.61
CA ASP A 161 -14.75 -15.50 -6.83
C ASP A 161 -15.61 -15.03 -5.64
N PHE A 162 -15.16 -14.02 -4.90
CA PHE A 162 -15.97 -13.36 -3.89
C PHE A 162 -16.54 -12.08 -4.50
N GLY A 163 -17.61 -12.23 -5.28
CA GLY A 163 -18.46 -11.14 -5.73
C GLY A 163 -19.49 -10.77 -4.65
N ALA A 164 -19.68 -9.49 -4.41
CA ALA A 164 -20.88 -8.98 -3.76
C ALA A 164 -21.99 -8.87 -4.82
N ASP A 165 -23.16 -9.43 -4.53
CA ASP A 165 -24.42 -9.16 -5.25
C ASP A 165 -24.87 -7.70 -5.05
#